data_AF-A0A517TZU6-F1
#
_entry.id   AF-A0A517TZU6-F1
#
_cell.length_a   1.000
_cell.length_b   1.000
_cell.length_c   1.000
_cell.angle_alpha   90.00
_cell.angle_beta   90.00
_cell.angle_gamma   90.00
#
_symmetry.space_group_name_H-M   'P 1'
#
loop_
_entity.id
_entity.type
_entity.pdbx_description
1 polymer ?
#
loop_
_entity_poly.entity_id
_entity_poly.type
_entity_poly.pdbx_seq_one_letter_code
_entity_poly.pdbx_strand_id
1 'polypeptide(L)'
;MMAVDAIDARRCGRIAEGAAMRAHGQATRLLGRLTIALLGFLAASQQTSLAYTPESPEVLAVVDKGLKFLESQSHGEVGGKCLIALAFHKRGMSQGHPKIQEALESCRSSIDEEKQRGYLYGKCIAIIFLTELDAAAHRDLINAYVSQLKDYQKEHGGFGYQGIPTGDTSQTQYAALAYWQLLNHGISPDADSVQRCLNWLMRTRDPSGVWGYQGIDPGNFNLVEQPDKPGRSMAAAGMSGTLILGNLVGLLQPPRAETALVSSELPAALKRVEAPGTTRAPSLPPGNVDPQRLTETVAAGRAWFDKNFGFEVHEYQSYYYYSIERFRSFQEYLDGEVVEDPEWYNEGFKRLKETQSAEGSWSDSSGQACATAFSVLFLLRSTQKSIAASLGEGTLVGGRGLPRDLSKVKLRGGRLVVDQKPTEVDQLLGMLDESNSSSLDDLLDNPAALDVHNVDAQDARRLQQVVKSGPAGARIMAVRALAKLRDIDYAPTLIYALTDPDKRVVREARDGLRSVSRNFEGYGPPDNFEDAERRVAVDRWKQWYQTVRPEAPPLP
;
A
#
# COMPACT_ATOMS: atom_id res chain seq x y z
N MET A 1 101.16 -1.60 35.93
CA MET A 1 100.06 -0.64 36.13
C MET A 1 99.54 -0.28 34.75
N MET A 2 98.21 -0.30 34.59
CA MET A 2 97.44 -0.42 33.33
C MET A 2 98.00 0.29 32.08
N ALA A 3 97.96 -0.41 30.95
CA ALA A 3 98.02 0.18 29.61
C ALA A 3 96.98 -0.51 28.70
N VAL A 4 96.33 0.33 27.91
CA VAL A 4 95.25 0.09 26.95
C VAL A 4 95.77 -0.62 25.69
N ASP A 5 94.98 -1.50 25.08
CA ASP A 5 94.86 -1.61 23.62
C ASP A 5 93.63 -2.43 23.17
N ALA A 6 93.23 -2.19 21.92
CA ALA A 6 91.88 -2.26 21.36
C ALA A 6 91.49 -3.60 20.66
N ILE A 7 90.28 -3.57 20.03
CA ILE A 7 89.75 -4.42 18.91
C ILE A 7 88.89 -5.62 19.37
N ASP A 8 87.72 -6.00 18.81
CA ASP A 8 87.11 -5.82 17.47
C ASP A 8 85.57 -5.82 17.51
N ALA A 9 84.96 -4.99 16.65
CA ALA A 9 83.52 -4.89 16.42
C ALA A 9 83.15 -5.49 15.05
N ARG A 10 83.11 -6.82 14.91
CA ARG A 10 82.67 -7.49 13.66
C ARG A 10 81.88 -8.79 13.85
N ARG A 11 81.02 -8.91 14.87
CA ARG A 11 80.18 -10.13 15.04
C ARG A 11 78.69 -9.94 15.35
N CYS A 12 78.12 -8.75 15.24
CA CYS A 12 76.68 -8.52 15.50
C CYS A 12 75.85 -8.02 14.30
N GLY A 13 76.35 -8.15 13.05
CA GLY A 13 75.69 -7.57 11.87
C GLY A 13 74.77 -8.50 11.05
N ARG A 14 74.68 -9.81 11.35
CA ARG A 14 74.05 -10.78 10.41
C ARG A 14 72.74 -11.45 10.86
N ILE A 15 72.19 -11.07 12.02
CA ILE A 15 70.92 -11.63 12.52
C ILE A 15 69.74 -10.65 12.36
N ALA A 16 70.01 -9.35 12.18
CA ALA A 16 68.97 -8.32 12.13
C ALA A 16 68.27 -8.16 10.75
N GLU A 17 68.94 -8.46 9.63
CA GLU A 17 68.39 -8.20 8.29
C GLU A 17 67.40 -9.28 7.79
N GLY A 18 67.51 -10.52 8.27
CA GLY A 18 66.62 -11.61 7.86
C GLY A 18 65.21 -11.54 8.48
N ALA A 19 65.09 -10.96 9.67
CA ALA A 19 63.82 -10.84 10.40
C ALA A 19 62.94 -9.70 9.85
N ALA A 20 63.54 -8.59 9.42
CA ALA A 20 62.82 -7.43 8.90
C ALA A 20 62.13 -7.71 7.54
N MET A 21 62.77 -8.45 6.64
CA MET A 21 62.19 -8.79 5.33
C MET A 21 61.02 -9.78 5.41
N ARG A 22 61.03 -10.73 6.35
CA ARG A 22 59.91 -11.68 6.53
C ARG A 22 58.68 -11.03 7.17
N ALA A 23 58.87 -10.09 8.09
CA ALA A 23 57.79 -9.33 8.71
C ALA A 23 57.08 -8.40 7.70
N HIS A 24 57.83 -7.77 6.80
CA HIS A 24 57.26 -6.87 5.78
C HIS A 24 56.42 -7.62 4.74
N GLY A 25 56.85 -8.80 4.30
CA GLY A 25 56.10 -9.64 3.34
C GLY A 25 54.85 -10.32 3.92
N GLN A 26 54.83 -10.59 5.23
CA GLN A 26 53.63 -11.09 5.91
C GLN A 26 52.62 -9.98 6.19
N ALA A 27 53.08 -8.77 6.56
CA ALA A 27 52.21 -7.61 6.78
C ALA A 27 51.49 -7.14 5.49
N THR A 28 52.18 -7.12 4.35
CA THR A 28 51.57 -6.77 3.04
C THR A 28 50.57 -7.81 2.55
N ARG A 29 50.80 -9.10 2.81
CA ARG A 29 49.85 -10.18 2.49
C ARG A 29 48.63 -10.19 3.42
N LEU A 30 48.79 -9.80 4.68
CA LEU A 30 47.67 -9.63 5.61
C LEU A 30 46.83 -8.40 5.25
N LEU A 31 47.46 -7.26 4.94
CA LEU A 31 46.75 -6.07 4.49
C LEU A 31 45.96 -6.36 3.20
N GLY A 32 46.58 -6.96 2.18
CA GLY A 32 45.89 -7.29 0.92
C GLY A 32 44.71 -8.24 1.10
N ARG A 33 44.79 -9.20 2.04
CA ARG A 33 43.66 -10.10 2.38
C ARG A 33 42.56 -9.37 3.16
N LEU A 34 42.90 -8.43 4.04
CA LEU A 34 41.95 -7.57 4.74
C LEU A 34 41.25 -6.60 3.79
N THR A 35 41.93 -6.04 2.79
CA THR A 35 41.31 -5.17 1.79
C THR A 35 40.38 -5.95 0.86
N ILE A 36 40.75 -7.16 0.44
CA ILE A 36 39.87 -8.02 -0.37
C ILE A 36 38.67 -8.52 0.44
N ALA A 37 38.84 -8.82 1.74
CA ALA A 37 37.73 -9.17 2.63
C ALA A 37 36.80 -7.98 2.91
N LEU A 38 37.34 -6.76 3.07
CA LEU A 38 36.52 -5.54 3.20
C LEU A 38 35.80 -5.19 1.90
N LEU A 39 36.45 -5.34 0.74
CA LEU A 39 35.82 -5.13 -0.57
C LEU A 39 34.75 -6.21 -0.86
N GLY A 40 34.95 -7.44 -0.39
CA GLY A 40 33.95 -8.51 -0.44
C GLY A 40 32.75 -8.25 0.48
N PHE A 41 32.97 -7.68 1.67
CA PHE A 41 31.88 -7.29 2.59
C PHE A 41 31.12 -6.04 2.12
N LEU A 42 31.80 -5.09 1.47
CA LEU A 42 31.16 -3.91 0.86
C LEU A 42 30.38 -4.25 -0.41
N ALA A 43 30.80 -5.27 -1.17
CA ALA A 43 30.06 -5.77 -2.33
C ALA A 43 28.88 -6.68 -1.95
N ALA A 44 28.94 -7.39 -0.82
CA ALA A 44 27.86 -8.24 -0.33
C ALA A 44 26.77 -7.50 0.47
N SER A 45 27.02 -6.25 0.88
CA SER A 45 26.07 -5.44 1.68
C SER A 45 25.23 -4.45 0.86
N GLN A 46 25.34 -4.47 -0.48
CA GLN A 46 24.46 -3.70 -1.37
C GLN A 46 23.37 -4.57 -2.02
N GLN A 47 22.85 -5.58 -1.32
CA GLN A 47 21.45 -5.92 -1.52
C GLN A 47 20.63 -4.78 -0.91
N THR A 48 20.43 -3.72 -1.71
CA THR A 48 19.30 -2.83 -1.50
C THR A 48 18.07 -3.73 -1.47
N SER A 49 17.52 -3.94 -0.28
CA SER A 49 16.19 -4.47 -0.12
C SER A 49 15.27 -3.46 -0.81
N LEU A 50 15.01 -3.66 -2.10
CA LEU A 50 13.99 -2.90 -2.82
C LEU A 50 12.69 -3.18 -2.08
N ALA A 51 12.21 -2.17 -1.38
CA ALA A 51 10.92 -2.22 -0.74
C ALA A 51 9.86 -2.04 -1.83
N TYR A 52 8.93 -2.99 -1.90
CA TYR A 52 7.89 -3.08 -2.92
C TYR A 52 6.59 -2.50 -2.39
N THR A 53 5.91 -1.78 -3.28
CA THR A 53 4.54 -1.29 -3.14
C THR A 53 3.64 -1.96 -4.20
N PRO A 54 2.31 -1.90 -4.07
CA PRO A 54 1.39 -2.42 -5.09
C PRO A 54 1.60 -1.84 -6.50
N GLU A 55 2.21 -0.66 -6.60
CA GLU A 55 2.51 0.05 -7.84
C GLU A 55 3.90 -0.30 -8.42
N SER A 56 4.70 -1.06 -7.69
CA SER A 56 6.05 -1.44 -8.13
C SER A 56 5.98 -2.28 -9.41
N PRO A 57 6.84 -2.02 -10.42
CA PRO A 57 6.79 -2.75 -11.70
C PRO A 57 6.88 -4.27 -11.55
N GLU A 58 7.68 -4.76 -10.60
CA GLU A 58 7.84 -6.18 -10.31
C GLU A 58 6.57 -6.80 -9.72
N VAL A 59 5.86 -6.06 -8.89
CA VAL A 59 4.56 -6.48 -8.33
C VAL A 59 3.53 -6.52 -9.43
N LEU A 60 3.44 -5.45 -10.24
CA LEU A 60 2.50 -5.37 -11.36
C LEU A 60 2.75 -6.48 -12.39
N ALA A 61 4.00 -6.85 -12.66
CA ALA A 61 4.31 -7.97 -13.55
C ALA A 61 3.77 -9.31 -13.02
N VAL A 62 3.90 -9.56 -11.70
CA VAL A 62 3.36 -10.76 -11.05
C VAL A 62 1.83 -10.74 -11.08
N VAL A 63 1.21 -9.60 -10.79
CA VAL A 63 -0.25 -9.40 -10.87
C VAL A 63 -0.77 -9.63 -12.28
N ASP A 64 -0.18 -8.99 -13.28
CA ASP A 64 -0.64 -9.03 -14.68
C ASP A 64 -0.52 -10.45 -15.25
N LYS A 65 0.50 -11.21 -14.82
CA LYS A 65 0.61 -12.64 -15.16
C LYS A 65 -0.51 -13.48 -14.53
N GLY A 66 -0.89 -13.19 -13.29
CA GLY A 66 -2.04 -13.84 -12.62
C GLY A 66 -3.37 -13.49 -13.26
N LEU A 67 -3.57 -12.22 -13.65
CA LEU A 67 -4.77 -11.79 -14.37
C LEU A 67 -4.87 -12.44 -15.75
N LYS A 68 -3.76 -12.55 -16.48
CA LYS A 68 -3.72 -13.27 -17.77
C LYS A 68 -4.15 -14.72 -17.63
N PHE A 69 -3.73 -15.41 -16.57
CA PHE A 69 -4.24 -16.76 -16.29
C PHE A 69 -5.78 -16.72 -16.10
N LEU A 70 -6.28 -15.81 -15.27
CA LEU A 70 -7.70 -15.67 -14.93
C LEU A 70 -8.60 -15.32 -16.13
N GLU A 71 -8.09 -14.72 -17.22
CA GLU A 71 -8.86 -14.45 -18.45
C GLU A 71 -9.50 -15.73 -19.02
N SER A 72 -8.83 -16.87 -18.85
CA SER A 72 -9.29 -18.19 -19.31
C SER A 72 -10.11 -18.97 -18.27
N GLN A 73 -10.22 -18.47 -17.04
CA GLN A 73 -10.81 -19.20 -15.92
C GLN A 73 -12.23 -18.75 -15.60
N SER A 74 -13.03 -19.65 -15.04
CA SER A 74 -14.34 -19.35 -14.46
C SER A 74 -14.53 -20.16 -13.17
N HIS A 75 -15.69 -20.05 -12.55
CA HIS A 75 -16.05 -20.79 -11.35
C HIS A 75 -17.52 -21.23 -11.40
N GLY A 76 -17.83 -22.39 -10.82
CA GLY A 76 -19.22 -22.90 -10.79
C GLY A 76 -20.17 -22.05 -9.95
N GLU A 77 -19.65 -21.45 -8.87
CA GLU A 77 -20.41 -20.62 -7.93
C GLU A 77 -20.21 -19.13 -8.17
N VAL A 78 -21.25 -18.33 -7.94
CA VAL A 78 -21.24 -16.88 -8.13
C VAL A 78 -20.16 -16.18 -7.30
N GLY A 79 -19.88 -16.67 -6.08
CA GLY A 79 -18.83 -16.12 -5.22
C GLY A 79 -17.45 -16.20 -5.87
N GLY A 80 -17.11 -17.33 -6.49
CA GLY A 80 -15.84 -17.49 -7.19
C GLY A 80 -15.74 -16.61 -8.44
N LYS A 81 -16.83 -16.45 -9.20
CA LYS A 81 -16.86 -15.52 -10.35
C LYS A 81 -16.69 -14.06 -9.90
N CYS A 82 -17.37 -13.66 -8.83
CA CYS A 82 -17.23 -12.33 -8.23
C CYS A 82 -15.80 -12.08 -7.73
N LEU A 83 -15.16 -13.08 -7.14
CA LEU A 83 -13.77 -12.97 -6.68
C LEU A 83 -12.80 -12.74 -7.86
N ILE A 84 -12.97 -13.48 -8.95
CA ILE A 84 -12.20 -13.27 -10.20
C ILE A 84 -12.45 -11.86 -10.74
N ALA A 85 -13.71 -11.44 -10.82
CA ALA A 85 -14.07 -10.11 -11.31
C ALA A 85 -13.49 -8.98 -10.45
N LEU A 86 -13.49 -9.13 -9.12
CA LEU A 86 -12.86 -8.19 -8.19
C LEU A 86 -11.36 -8.01 -8.47
N ALA A 87 -10.64 -9.07 -8.82
CA ALA A 87 -9.22 -8.97 -9.17
C ALA A 87 -8.99 -8.05 -10.39
N PHE A 88 -9.81 -8.20 -11.45
CA PHE A 88 -9.75 -7.31 -12.63
C PHE A 88 -10.20 -5.88 -12.31
N HIS A 89 -11.29 -5.73 -11.56
CA HIS A 89 -11.82 -4.43 -11.16
C HIS A 89 -10.79 -3.64 -10.33
N LYS A 90 -10.14 -4.29 -9.35
CA LYS A 90 -9.10 -3.68 -8.49
C LYS A 90 -7.80 -3.34 -9.23
N ARG A 91 -7.57 -3.96 -10.39
CA ARG A 91 -6.50 -3.58 -11.32
C ARG A 91 -6.84 -2.32 -12.14
N GLY A 92 -8.11 -1.91 -12.17
CA GLY A 92 -8.61 -0.76 -12.92
C GLY A 92 -9.27 -1.12 -14.25
N MET A 93 -9.62 -2.39 -14.48
CA MET A 93 -10.33 -2.79 -15.70
C MET A 93 -11.75 -2.20 -15.71
N SER A 94 -12.17 -1.71 -16.87
CA SER A 94 -13.50 -1.11 -17.05
C SER A 94 -14.62 -2.13 -16.78
N GLN A 95 -15.82 -1.64 -16.45
CA GLN A 95 -16.99 -2.50 -16.22
C GLN A 95 -17.29 -3.41 -17.41
N GLY A 96 -16.94 -3.03 -18.64
CA GLY A 96 -17.12 -3.84 -19.85
C GLY A 96 -16.19 -5.06 -19.97
N HIS A 97 -15.25 -5.26 -19.04
CA HIS A 97 -14.35 -6.41 -19.08
C HIS A 97 -15.14 -7.74 -19.02
N PRO A 98 -14.81 -8.76 -19.85
CA PRO A 98 -15.59 -10.00 -19.95
C PRO A 98 -15.82 -10.70 -18.61
N LYS A 99 -14.80 -10.75 -17.74
CA LYS A 99 -14.91 -11.37 -16.41
C LYS A 99 -15.77 -10.59 -15.42
N ILE A 100 -15.84 -9.27 -15.57
CA ILE A 100 -16.72 -8.44 -14.74
C ILE A 100 -18.18 -8.63 -15.20
N GLN A 101 -18.42 -8.65 -16.51
CA GLN A 101 -19.74 -8.93 -17.06
C GLN A 101 -20.23 -10.35 -16.75
N GLU A 102 -19.34 -11.35 -16.80
CA GLU A 102 -19.64 -12.73 -16.43
C GLU A 102 -20.10 -12.83 -14.96
N ALA A 103 -19.40 -12.16 -14.04
CA ALA A 103 -19.79 -12.14 -12.63
C ALA A 103 -21.12 -11.39 -12.42
N LEU A 104 -21.31 -10.25 -13.07
CA LEU A 104 -22.54 -9.47 -12.97
C LEU A 104 -23.77 -10.26 -13.46
N GLU A 105 -23.63 -10.99 -14.57
CA GLU A 105 -24.70 -11.86 -15.07
C GLU A 105 -24.96 -13.06 -14.14
N SER A 106 -23.90 -13.62 -13.56
CA SER A 106 -24.06 -14.67 -12.53
C SER A 106 -24.74 -14.14 -11.27
N CYS A 107 -24.49 -12.90 -10.85
CA CYS A 107 -25.21 -12.30 -9.73
C CYS A 107 -26.72 -12.22 -10.00
N ARG A 108 -27.12 -11.87 -11.22
CA ARG A 108 -28.54 -11.78 -11.60
C ARG A 108 -29.21 -13.15 -11.60
N SER A 109 -28.53 -14.17 -12.10
CA SER A 109 -29.09 -15.51 -12.32
C SER A 109 -29.02 -16.42 -11.09
N SER A 110 -28.10 -16.20 -10.16
CA SER A 110 -27.86 -17.08 -9.01
C SER A 110 -28.58 -16.66 -7.72
N ILE A 111 -29.49 -15.68 -7.73
CA ILE A 111 -30.16 -15.19 -6.50
C ILE A 111 -30.88 -16.32 -5.75
N ASP A 112 -31.70 -17.10 -6.47
CA ASP A 112 -32.50 -18.19 -5.88
C ASP A 112 -31.62 -19.38 -5.50
N GLU A 113 -30.62 -19.70 -6.33
CA GLU A 113 -29.63 -20.73 -6.04
C GLU A 113 -28.88 -20.41 -4.75
N GLU A 114 -28.38 -19.18 -4.61
CA GLU A 114 -27.70 -18.73 -3.41
C GLU A 114 -28.62 -18.79 -2.19
N LYS A 115 -29.91 -18.44 -2.32
CA LYS A 115 -30.86 -18.54 -1.21
C LYS A 115 -30.94 -19.95 -0.63
N GLN A 116 -30.77 -20.99 -1.45
CA GLN A 116 -30.80 -22.40 -1.04
C GLN A 116 -29.44 -22.93 -0.55
N ARG A 117 -28.33 -22.22 -0.77
CA ARG A 117 -27.00 -22.68 -0.34
C ARG A 117 -26.83 -22.55 1.17
N GLY A 118 -26.50 -23.66 1.83
CA GLY A 118 -26.29 -23.72 3.28
C GLY A 118 -25.08 -22.95 3.85
N TYR A 119 -24.51 -21.98 3.15
CA TYR A 119 -23.43 -21.09 3.61
C TYR A 119 -23.54 -19.73 2.90
N LEU A 120 -22.81 -18.70 3.36
CA LEU A 120 -23.00 -17.32 2.86
C LEU A 120 -21.89 -16.74 1.98
N TYR A 121 -20.80 -17.46 1.68
CA TYR A 121 -19.67 -16.91 0.91
C TYR A 121 -20.10 -16.25 -0.41
N GLY A 122 -20.92 -16.93 -1.22
CA GLY A 122 -21.41 -16.40 -2.50
C GLY A 122 -22.20 -15.10 -2.33
N LYS A 123 -23.15 -15.08 -1.39
CA LYS A 123 -23.96 -13.90 -1.02
C LYS A 123 -23.08 -12.70 -0.63
N CYS A 124 -22.14 -12.90 0.29
CA CYS A 124 -21.28 -11.81 0.77
C CYS A 124 -20.34 -11.28 -0.32
N ILE A 125 -19.71 -12.16 -1.08
CA ILE A 125 -18.77 -11.76 -2.14
C ILE A 125 -19.53 -11.07 -3.29
N ALA A 126 -20.76 -11.51 -3.60
CA ALA A 126 -21.63 -10.80 -4.56
C ALA A 126 -21.98 -9.39 -4.08
N ILE A 127 -22.35 -9.21 -2.81
CA ILE A 127 -22.58 -7.87 -2.23
C ILE A 127 -21.34 -7.00 -2.39
N ILE A 128 -20.17 -7.50 -1.97
CA ILE A 128 -18.89 -6.77 -2.06
C ILE A 128 -18.60 -6.36 -3.51
N PHE A 129 -18.73 -7.29 -4.46
CA PHE A 129 -18.50 -7.03 -5.87
C PHE A 129 -19.45 -5.97 -6.44
N LEU A 130 -20.76 -6.11 -6.20
CA LEU A 130 -21.75 -5.18 -6.73
C LEU A 130 -21.59 -3.77 -6.15
N THR A 131 -21.26 -3.66 -4.86
CA THR A 131 -21.00 -2.35 -4.23
C THR A 131 -19.75 -1.67 -4.79
N GLU A 132 -18.68 -2.44 -4.99
CA GLU A 132 -17.41 -1.92 -5.56
C GLU A 132 -17.57 -1.51 -7.02
N LEU A 133 -18.40 -2.23 -7.78
CA LEU A 133 -18.61 -1.97 -9.19
C LEU A 133 -19.41 -0.69 -9.43
N ASP A 134 -20.62 -0.63 -8.86
CA ASP A 134 -21.53 0.53 -8.86
C ASP A 134 -22.74 0.24 -7.94
N ALA A 135 -22.64 0.66 -6.68
CA ALA A 135 -23.70 0.41 -5.69
C ALA A 135 -25.05 1.05 -6.04
N ALA A 136 -25.05 2.17 -6.78
CA ALA A 136 -26.27 2.87 -7.17
C ALA A 136 -26.96 2.12 -8.32
N ALA A 137 -26.22 1.75 -9.36
CA ALA A 137 -26.74 1.01 -10.50
C ALA A 137 -27.18 -0.42 -10.15
N HIS A 138 -26.62 -1.00 -9.08
CA HIS A 138 -26.91 -2.38 -8.67
C HIS A 138 -27.73 -2.51 -7.39
N ARG A 139 -28.40 -1.42 -6.96
CA ARG A 139 -29.08 -1.35 -5.66
C ARG A 139 -30.08 -2.48 -5.42
N ASP A 140 -30.92 -2.81 -6.42
CA ASP A 140 -31.93 -3.85 -6.29
C ASP A 140 -31.29 -5.24 -6.11
N LEU A 141 -30.23 -5.53 -6.87
CA LEU A 141 -29.52 -6.79 -6.79
C LEU A 141 -28.77 -6.94 -5.46
N ILE A 142 -28.16 -5.84 -4.98
CA ILE A 142 -27.55 -5.78 -3.65
C ILE A 142 -28.60 -6.07 -2.58
N ASN A 143 -29.76 -5.41 -2.63
CA ASN A 143 -30.84 -5.62 -1.66
C ASN A 143 -31.35 -7.07 -1.67
N ALA A 144 -31.41 -7.73 -2.83
CA ALA A 144 -31.81 -9.14 -2.95
C ALA A 144 -30.84 -10.10 -2.23
N TYR A 145 -29.54 -9.83 -2.28
CA TYR A 145 -28.55 -10.59 -1.50
C TYR A 145 -28.57 -10.22 -0.01
N VAL A 146 -28.71 -8.94 0.31
CA VAL A 146 -28.78 -8.46 1.71
C VAL A 146 -29.96 -9.06 2.46
N SER A 147 -31.12 -9.19 1.83
CA SER A 147 -32.30 -9.81 2.47
C SER A 147 -32.04 -11.25 2.90
N GLN A 148 -31.16 -11.96 2.18
CA GLN A 148 -30.79 -13.34 2.52
C GLN A 148 -29.83 -13.41 3.71
N LEU A 149 -29.04 -12.36 4.00
CA LEU A 149 -28.11 -12.39 5.15
C LEU A 149 -28.86 -12.54 6.48
N LYS A 150 -30.02 -11.89 6.63
CA LYS A 150 -30.80 -11.96 7.87
C LYS A 150 -31.25 -13.38 8.21
N ASP A 151 -31.61 -14.16 7.20
CA ASP A 151 -32.09 -15.54 7.36
C ASP A 151 -30.98 -16.53 7.75
N TYR A 152 -29.71 -16.14 7.57
CA TYR A 152 -28.55 -17.01 7.81
C TYR A 152 -27.80 -16.71 9.12
N GLN A 153 -28.13 -15.61 9.80
CA GLN A 153 -27.52 -15.30 11.09
C GLN A 153 -28.11 -16.22 12.16
N LYS A 154 -27.24 -16.89 12.92
CA LYS A 154 -27.66 -17.79 13.99
C LYS A 154 -28.05 -17.00 15.24
N GLU A 155 -28.77 -17.62 16.16
CA GLU A 155 -29.25 -16.98 17.41
C GLU A 155 -28.11 -16.34 18.22
N HIS A 156 -26.94 -16.98 18.23
CA HIS A 156 -25.76 -16.46 18.91
C HIS A 156 -25.10 -15.27 18.18
N GLY A 157 -25.57 -14.89 16.99
CA GLY A 157 -25.09 -13.73 16.23
C GLY A 157 -23.99 -14.01 15.20
N GLY A 158 -23.39 -15.19 15.22
CA GLY A 158 -22.41 -15.61 14.22
C GLY A 158 -23.10 -16.14 12.95
N PHE A 159 -22.32 -16.25 11.88
CA PHE A 159 -22.72 -16.89 10.64
C PHE A 159 -22.02 -18.22 10.48
N GLY A 160 -22.65 -19.21 9.86
CA GLY A 160 -22.03 -20.52 9.66
C GLY A 160 -22.87 -21.41 8.76
N TYR A 161 -22.44 -22.66 8.61
CA TYR A 161 -23.15 -23.63 7.78
C TYR A 161 -24.55 -23.94 8.35
N GLN A 162 -25.55 -24.06 7.47
CA GLN A 162 -26.87 -24.57 7.84
C GLN A 162 -26.75 -26.02 8.34
N GLY A 163 -27.53 -26.36 9.36
CA GLY A 163 -27.46 -27.68 10.01
C GLY A 163 -26.31 -27.85 11.01
N ILE A 164 -25.31 -26.96 11.03
CA ILE A 164 -24.25 -26.92 12.04
C ILE A 164 -24.64 -25.90 13.11
N PRO A 165 -24.70 -26.22 14.41
CA PRO A 165 -25.18 -25.29 15.43
C PRO A 165 -24.22 -24.13 15.72
N THR A 166 -22.92 -24.34 15.52
CA THR A 166 -21.88 -23.33 15.76
C THR A 166 -21.84 -22.26 14.66
N GLY A 167 -21.30 -21.09 15.01
CA GLY A 167 -20.85 -20.10 14.03
C GLY A 167 -19.47 -20.44 13.49
N ASP A 168 -19.17 -19.92 12.32
CA ASP A 168 -17.90 -20.03 11.62
C ASP A 168 -17.23 -18.65 11.50
N THR A 169 -15.97 -18.56 11.94
CA THR A 169 -15.21 -17.31 11.97
C THR A 169 -14.97 -16.76 10.56
N SER A 170 -14.71 -17.65 9.60
CA SER A 170 -14.47 -17.29 8.20
C SER A 170 -15.72 -16.68 7.55
N GLN A 171 -16.87 -17.34 7.70
CA GLN A 171 -18.17 -16.85 7.23
C GLN A 171 -18.57 -15.53 7.90
N THR A 172 -18.36 -15.43 9.21
CA THR A 172 -18.70 -14.21 9.97
C THR A 172 -17.87 -12.99 9.52
N GLN A 173 -16.58 -13.17 9.18
CA GLN A 173 -15.80 -12.03 8.66
C GLN A 173 -16.25 -11.56 7.27
N TYR A 174 -16.78 -12.44 6.42
CA TYR A 174 -17.33 -12.02 5.12
C TYR A 174 -18.65 -11.28 5.28
N ALA A 175 -19.47 -11.64 6.28
CA ALA A 175 -20.63 -10.83 6.65
C ALA A 175 -20.20 -9.43 7.13
N ALA A 176 -19.18 -9.35 7.99
CA ALA A 176 -18.62 -8.08 8.46
C ALA A 176 -18.15 -7.20 7.29
N LEU A 177 -17.40 -7.77 6.35
CA LEU A 177 -16.92 -7.05 5.17
C LEU A 177 -18.08 -6.60 4.25
N ALA A 178 -19.09 -7.44 4.05
CA ALA A 178 -20.28 -7.06 3.29
C ALA A 178 -21.02 -5.90 3.97
N TYR A 179 -21.22 -5.95 5.30
CA TYR A 179 -21.82 -4.83 6.04
C TYR A 179 -21.03 -3.54 5.94
N TRP A 180 -19.70 -3.62 5.94
CA TRP A 180 -18.83 -2.48 5.75
C TRP A 180 -18.97 -1.86 4.36
N GLN A 181 -19.03 -2.69 3.32
CA GLN A 181 -19.26 -2.20 1.96
C GLN A 181 -20.61 -1.54 1.80
N LEU A 182 -21.67 -2.12 2.38
CA LEU A 182 -23.00 -1.52 2.39
C LEU A 182 -22.94 -0.12 3.03
N LEU A 183 -22.38 0.00 4.24
CA LEU A 183 -22.33 1.28 4.95
C LEU A 183 -21.57 2.34 4.16
N ASN A 184 -20.42 1.97 3.58
CA ASN A 184 -19.60 2.89 2.78
C ASN A 184 -20.28 3.38 1.50
N HIS A 185 -21.23 2.63 0.98
CA HIS A 185 -22.00 3.01 -0.21
C HIS A 185 -23.42 3.50 0.14
N GLY A 186 -23.61 4.03 1.35
CA GLY A 186 -24.86 4.66 1.76
C GLY A 186 -26.02 3.68 1.99
N ILE A 187 -25.72 2.40 2.20
CA ILE A 187 -26.69 1.35 2.53
C ILE A 187 -26.50 0.97 3.99
N SER A 188 -27.39 1.41 4.89
CA SER A 188 -27.29 1.03 6.29
C SER A 188 -27.56 -0.47 6.45
N PRO A 189 -26.61 -1.29 6.93
CA PRO A 189 -26.92 -2.64 7.35
C PRO A 189 -27.76 -2.62 8.64
N ASP A 190 -28.28 -3.79 9.00
CA ASP A 190 -29.05 -3.98 10.22
C ASP A 190 -28.15 -3.88 11.47
N ALA A 191 -28.37 -2.84 12.30
CA ALA A 191 -27.49 -2.56 13.44
C ALA A 191 -27.47 -3.69 14.47
N ASP A 192 -28.61 -4.33 14.73
CA ASP A 192 -28.69 -5.46 15.65
C ASP A 192 -27.88 -6.65 15.12
N SER A 193 -28.03 -6.99 13.83
CA SER A 193 -27.19 -8.01 13.20
C SER A 193 -25.68 -7.74 13.37
N VAL A 194 -25.24 -6.51 13.09
CA VAL A 194 -23.83 -6.09 13.23
C VAL A 194 -23.34 -6.23 14.69
N GLN A 195 -24.14 -5.77 15.66
CA GLN A 195 -23.81 -5.85 17.09
C GLN A 195 -23.72 -7.30 17.56
N ARG A 196 -24.65 -8.16 17.13
CA ARG A 196 -24.65 -9.59 17.45
C ARG A 196 -23.43 -10.31 16.87
N CYS A 197 -23.02 -9.98 15.64
CA CYS A 197 -21.76 -10.50 15.08
C CYS A 197 -20.54 -10.11 15.90
N LEU A 198 -20.46 -8.83 16.31
CA LEU A 198 -19.31 -8.35 17.08
C LEU A 198 -19.24 -9.01 18.44
N ASN A 199 -20.38 -9.10 19.14
CA ASN A 199 -20.44 -9.81 20.41
C ASN A 199 -20.11 -11.30 20.27
N TRP A 200 -20.54 -11.96 19.19
CA TRP A 200 -20.16 -13.34 18.92
C TRP A 200 -18.64 -13.51 18.78
N LEU A 201 -17.98 -12.68 17.95
CA LEU A 201 -16.52 -12.71 17.81
C LEU A 201 -15.79 -12.46 19.14
N MET A 202 -16.31 -11.57 19.98
CA MET A 202 -15.74 -11.34 21.31
C MET A 202 -15.93 -12.54 22.26
N ARG A 203 -17.06 -13.27 22.18
CA ARG A 203 -17.32 -14.45 23.02
C ARG A 203 -16.57 -15.70 22.55
N THR A 204 -16.31 -15.83 21.26
CA THR A 204 -15.63 -16.99 20.66
C THR A 204 -14.13 -16.81 20.47
N ARG A 205 -13.57 -15.69 20.93
CA ARG A 205 -12.12 -15.54 21.04
C ARG A 205 -11.60 -16.52 22.10
N ASP A 206 -10.61 -17.31 21.73
CA ASP A 206 -9.85 -18.16 22.65
C ASP A 206 -9.15 -17.31 23.72
N PRO A 207 -8.98 -17.80 24.97
CA PRO A 207 -8.22 -17.09 26.00
C PRO A 207 -6.85 -16.57 25.53
N SER A 208 -6.16 -17.31 24.65
CA SER A 208 -4.86 -16.92 24.08
C SER A 208 -4.92 -15.75 23.07
N GLY A 209 -6.11 -15.41 22.56
CA GLY A 209 -6.29 -14.32 21.59
C GLY A 209 -6.63 -14.75 20.16
N VAL A 210 -6.58 -16.06 19.85
CA VAL A 210 -6.93 -16.61 18.53
C VAL A 210 -8.42 -16.93 18.41
N TRP A 211 -8.87 -17.29 17.21
CA TRP A 211 -10.21 -17.83 16.96
C TRP A 211 -10.09 -19.23 16.37
N GLY A 212 -11.05 -20.10 16.68
CA GLY A 212 -11.27 -21.35 15.94
C GLY A 212 -12.02 -21.11 14.63
N TYR A 213 -12.12 -22.16 13.81
CA TYR A 213 -12.97 -22.16 12.62
C TYR A 213 -14.44 -22.22 13.04
N GLN A 214 -14.90 -23.32 13.63
CA GLN A 214 -16.18 -23.41 14.33
C GLN A 214 -16.06 -22.90 15.78
N GLY A 215 -16.59 -21.70 16.04
CA GLY A 215 -16.50 -21.06 17.35
C GLY A 215 -17.43 -21.72 18.38
N ILE A 216 -16.86 -22.20 19.49
CA ILE A 216 -17.62 -22.61 20.67
C ILE A 216 -18.01 -21.32 21.41
N ASP A 217 -19.29 -20.97 21.36
CA ASP A 217 -19.84 -19.82 22.08
C ASP A 217 -20.30 -20.25 23.48
N PRO A 218 -19.67 -19.77 24.57
CA PRO A 218 -20.09 -20.09 25.93
C PRO A 218 -21.40 -19.38 26.35
N GLY A 219 -21.98 -18.54 25.49
CA GLY A 219 -23.21 -17.79 25.75
C GLY A 219 -23.03 -16.60 26.70
N ASN A 220 -21.80 -16.39 27.16
CA ASN A 220 -21.36 -15.32 28.04
C ASN A 220 -19.91 -14.94 27.67
N PHE A 221 -19.26 -14.08 28.45
CA PHE A 221 -17.90 -13.61 28.14
C PHE A 221 -16.79 -14.33 28.94
N ASN A 222 -17.11 -15.45 29.60
CA ASN A 222 -16.12 -16.36 30.16
C ASN A 222 -15.55 -17.20 29.01
N LEU A 223 -14.46 -16.72 28.43
CA LEU A 223 -13.84 -17.32 27.25
C LEU A 223 -13.44 -18.78 27.49
N VAL A 224 -13.61 -19.62 26.48
CA VAL A 224 -13.24 -21.03 26.49
C VAL A 224 -12.27 -21.34 25.36
N GLU A 225 -11.46 -22.38 25.54
CA GLU A 225 -10.54 -22.84 24.51
C GLU A 225 -11.29 -23.20 23.22
N GLN A 226 -10.70 -22.85 22.07
CA GLN A 226 -11.25 -23.07 20.73
C GLN A 226 -10.45 -24.18 20.03
N PRO A 227 -10.88 -25.47 20.12
CA PRO A 227 -10.08 -26.59 19.63
C PRO A 227 -10.13 -26.79 18.11
N ASP A 228 -11.15 -26.25 17.42
CA ASP A 228 -11.32 -26.46 15.98
C ASP A 228 -10.46 -25.49 15.17
N LYS A 229 -9.32 -26.00 14.68
CA LYS A 229 -8.39 -25.28 13.79
C LYS A 229 -8.01 -23.86 14.24
N PRO A 230 -7.68 -23.62 15.53
CA PRO A 230 -7.11 -22.34 15.92
C PRO A 230 -5.78 -22.12 15.18
N GLY A 231 -5.58 -20.93 14.61
CA GLY A 231 -4.36 -20.65 13.86
C GLY A 231 -4.39 -19.35 13.09
N ARG A 232 -3.34 -19.10 12.31
CA ARG A 232 -3.09 -17.83 11.62
C ARG A 232 -4.24 -17.37 10.72
N SER A 233 -4.84 -18.30 9.96
CA SER A 233 -5.97 -17.99 9.09
C SER A 233 -7.19 -17.49 9.87
N MET A 234 -7.53 -18.15 10.98
CA MET A 234 -8.68 -17.77 11.80
C MET A 234 -8.37 -16.57 12.69
N ALA A 235 -7.12 -16.39 13.13
CA ALA A 235 -6.67 -15.15 13.75
C ALA A 235 -6.89 -13.96 12.81
N ALA A 236 -6.48 -14.07 11.52
CA ALA A 236 -6.63 -12.99 10.54
C ALA A 236 -8.11 -12.68 10.28
N ALA A 237 -8.93 -13.73 10.19
CA ALA A 237 -10.37 -13.62 10.00
C ALA A 237 -11.07 -12.95 11.18
N GLY A 238 -10.84 -13.44 12.40
CA GLY A 238 -11.42 -12.93 13.63
C GLY A 238 -11.00 -11.50 13.92
N MET A 239 -9.72 -11.17 13.72
CA MET A 239 -9.22 -9.80 13.82
C MET A 239 -9.85 -8.87 12.79
N SER A 240 -9.88 -9.27 11.52
CA SER A 240 -10.54 -8.48 10.47
C SER A 240 -11.99 -8.19 10.82
N GLY A 241 -12.77 -9.22 11.16
CA GLY A 241 -14.18 -9.07 11.54
C GLY A 241 -14.36 -8.14 12.75
N THR A 242 -13.54 -8.30 13.79
CA THR A 242 -13.61 -7.48 15.02
C THR A 242 -13.32 -6.01 14.74
N LEU A 243 -12.26 -5.70 13.97
CA LEU A 243 -11.92 -4.32 13.61
C LEU A 243 -13.00 -3.68 12.73
N ILE A 244 -13.49 -4.42 11.72
CA ILE A 244 -14.52 -3.95 10.80
C ILE A 244 -15.81 -3.63 11.55
N LEU A 245 -16.31 -4.58 12.35
CA LEU A 245 -17.57 -4.42 13.07
C LEU A 245 -17.44 -3.35 14.17
N GLY A 246 -16.31 -3.29 14.87
CA GLY A 246 -16.01 -2.21 15.82
C GLY A 246 -16.03 -0.83 15.18
N ASN A 247 -15.57 -0.72 13.92
CA ASN A 247 -15.67 0.51 13.14
C ASN A 247 -17.09 0.85 12.70
N LEU A 248 -17.86 -0.17 12.27
CA LEU A 248 -19.25 -0.01 11.88
C LEU A 248 -20.11 0.56 13.01
N VAL A 249 -19.90 0.10 14.25
CA VAL A 249 -20.67 0.53 15.42
C VAL A 249 -20.12 1.77 16.14
N GLY A 250 -19.15 2.46 15.53
CA GLY A 250 -18.65 3.74 16.05
C GLY A 250 -17.65 3.64 17.21
N LEU A 251 -17.27 2.44 17.66
CA LEU A 251 -16.39 2.26 18.82
C LEU A 251 -14.90 2.25 18.47
N LEU A 252 -14.55 1.80 17.26
CA LEU A 252 -13.19 1.90 16.72
C LEU A 252 -13.18 2.88 15.56
N GLN A 253 -12.72 4.10 15.78
CA GLN A 253 -12.61 5.10 14.72
C GLN A 253 -11.13 5.41 14.45
N PRO A 254 -10.77 5.72 13.20
CA PRO A 254 -9.45 6.30 12.93
C PRO A 254 -9.25 7.56 13.80
N PRO A 255 -8.00 7.95 14.11
CA PRO A 255 -7.74 9.20 14.80
C PRO A 255 -8.45 10.33 14.07
N ARG A 256 -9.30 11.08 14.79
CA ARG A 256 -9.91 12.28 14.21
C ARG A 256 -8.78 13.25 13.90
N ALA A 257 -8.55 13.54 12.61
CA ALA A 257 -7.95 14.83 12.27
C ALA A 257 -8.81 15.89 12.97
N GLU A 258 -8.22 16.74 13.82
CA GLU A 258 -8.92 17.70 14.67
C GLU A 258 -9.86 18.60 13.87
N THR A 259 -11.08 18.11 13.59
CA THR A 259 -12.12 18.81 12.82
C THR A 259 -13.22 19.34 13.73
N ALA A 260 -13.11 19.09 15.04
CA ALA A 260 -14.07 19.57 16.04
C ALA A 260 -13.79 20.99 16.57
N LEU A 261 -12.65 21.61 16.26
CA LEU A 261 -12.34 23.00 16.63
C LEU A 261 -12.43 24.01 15.47
N VAL A 262 -12.50 23.54 14.22
CA VAL A 262 -12.41 24.41 13.03
C VAL A 262 -13.77 24.92 12.54
N SER A 263 -14.90 24.41 13.08
CA SER A 263 -16.24 24.88 12.66
C SER A 263 -16.50 26.34 13.05
N SER A 264 -15.76 26.88 14.02
CA SER A 264 -15.89 28.28 14.46
C SER A 264 -14.98 29.28 13.72
N GLU A 265 -14.05 28.79 12.89
CA GLU A 265 -13.07 29.64 12.18
C GLU A 265 -13.13 29.55 10.65
N LEU A 266 -14.02 28.72 10.08
CA LEU A 266 -14.23 28.70 8.63
C LEU A 266 -14.99 29.97 8.19
N PRO A 267 -14.43 30.78 7.25
CA PRO A 267 -15.16 31.90 6.66
C PRO A 267 -16.47 31.41 6.05
N ALA A 268 -17.53 32.23 6.10
CA ALA A 268 -18.88 31.88 5.63
C ALA A 268 -18.97 31.35 4.17
N ALA A 269 -17.90 31.51 3.37
CA ALA A 269 -17.76 30.99 2.01
C ALA A 269 -17.37 29.49 1.94
N LEU A 270 -16.88 28.89 3.03
CA LEU A 270 -16.53 27.47 3.10
C LEU A 270 -17.70 26.68 3.70
N LYS A 271 -18.64 26.27 2.84
CA LYS A 271 -19.58 25.20 3.16
C LYS A 271 -19.03 23.90 2.60
N ARG A 272 -19.07 22.83 3.39
CA ARG A 272 -18.88 21.46 2.88
C ARG A 272 -19.87 21.24 1.76
N VAL A 273 -19.39 21.19 0.52
CA VAL A 273 -20.17 20.69 -0.62
C VAL A 273 -19.90 19.20 -0.64
N GLU A 274 -20.88 18.40 -0.24
CA GLU A 274 -20.84 16.96 -0.48
C GLU A 274 -20.79 16.77 -2.00
N ALA A 275 -19.75 16.09 -2.48
CA ALA A 275 -19.76 15.62 -3.86
C ALA A 275 -20.98 14.71 -4.04
N PRO A 276 -21.85 14.97 -5.03
CA PRO A 276 -22.97 14.08 -5.27
C PRO A 276 -22.43 12.73 -5.76
N GLY A 277 -22.56 11.67 -4.94
CA GLY A 277 -22.22 10.31 -5.40
C GLY A 277 -22.01 9.24 -4.33
N THR A 278 -21.32 9.52 -3.21
CA THR A 278 -21.01 8.48 -2.21
C THR A 278 -20.96 9.04 -0.79
N THR A 279 -22.12 9.33 -0.22
CA THR A 279 -22.22 9.60 1.22
C THR A 279 -22.19 8.27 1.96
N ARG A 280 -21.02 7.87 2.47
CA ARG A 280 -20.91 6.83 3.51
C ARG A 280 -21.98 7.08 4.57
N ALA A 281 -22.79 6.06 4.88
CA ALA A 281 -23.79 6.16 5.93
C ALA A 281 -23.11 6.39 7.29
N PRO A 282 -23.76 7.10 8.23
CA PRO A 282 -23.22 7.27 9.58
C PRO A 282 -22.93 5.93 10.25
N SER A 283 -21.96 5.91 11.16
CA SER A 283 -21.74 4.74 12.03
C SER A 283 -23.02 4.35 12.75
N LEU A 284 -23.20 3.05 12.92
CA LEU A 284 -24.32 2.45 13.63
C LEU A 284 -24.19 2.69 15.14
N PRO A 285 -25.31 2.72 15.88
CA PRO A 285 -25.24 2.78 17.34
C PRO A 285 -24.50 1.55 17.91
N PRO A 286 -23.73 1.71 18.99
CA PRO A 286 -23.01 0.60 19.63
C PRO A 286 -23.92 -0.42 20.32
N GLY A 287 -25.14 -0.02 20.71
CA GLY A 287 -26.10 -0.90 21.38
C GLY A 287 -25.52 -1.50 22.66
N ASN A 288 -25.51 -2.84 22.75
CA ASN A 288 -25.01 -3.59 23.90
C ASN A 288 -23.53 -3.99 23.81
N VAL A 289 -22.81 -3.53 22.79
CA VAL A 289 -21.37 -3.83 22.64
C VAL A 289 -20.58 -3.09 23.72
N ASP A 290 -19.81 -3.84 24.49
CA ASP A 290 -18.96 -3.34 25.56
C ASP A 290 -17.63 -2.78 25.00
N PRO A 291 -17.34 -1.47 25.11
CA PRO A 291 -16.13 -0.88 24.53
C PRO A 291 -14.83 -1.38 25.15
N GLN A 292 -14.82 -1.66 26.46
CA GLN A 292 -13.64 -2.18 27.15
C GLN A 292 -13.34 -3.58 26.64
N ARG A 293 -14.35 -4.44 26.55
CA ARG A 293 -14.19 -5.80 26.03
C ARG A 293 -13.74 -5.83 24.58
N LEU A 294 -14.23 -4.90 23.76
CA LEU A 294 -13.77 -4.73 22.40
C LEU A 294 -12.27 -4.40 22.36
N THR A 295 -11.83 -3.45 23.19
CA THR A 295 -10.42 -3.06 23.32
C THR A 295 -9.56 -4.25 23.76
N GLU A 296 -9.99 -5.01 24.77
CA GLU A 296 -9.31 -6.22 25.24
C GLU A 296 -9.23 -7.31 24.17
N THR A 297 -10.29 -7.49 23.38
CA THR A 297 -10.35 -8.45 22.28
C THR A 297 -9.34 -8.11 21.19
N VAL A 298 -9.29 -6.83 20.78
CA VAL A 298 -8.31 -6.35 19.78
C VAL A 298 -6.89 -6.50 20.32
N ALA A 299 -6.64 -6.11 21.57
CA ALA A 299 -5.31 -6.20 22.18
C ALA A 299 -4.81 -7.66 22.25
N ALA A 300 -5.68 -8.59 22.66
CA ALA A 300 -5.33 -10.01 22.76
C ALA A 300 -5.04 -10.62 21.39
N GLY A 301 -5.85 -10.32 20.37
CA GLY A 301 -5.61 -10.85 19.02
C GLY A 301 -4.36 -10.26 18.36
N ARG A 302 -4.04 -8.97 18.60
CA ARG A 302 -2.75 -8.37 18.18
C ARG A 302 -1.58 -9.06 18.88
N ALA A 303 -1.63 -9.23 20.21
CA ALA A 303 -0.58 -9.90 20.95
C ALA A 303 -0.36 -11.36 20.53
N TRP A 304 -1.43 -12.05 20.09
CA TRP A 304 -1.31 -13.38 19.50
C TRP A 304 -0.58 -13.32 18.15
N PHE A 305 -0.94 -12.36 17.28
CA PHE A 305 -0.26 -12.17 16.00
C PHE A 305 1.21 -11.80 16.14
N ASP A 306 1.57 -10.91 17.06
CA ASP A 306 2.95 -10.50 17.27
C ASP A 306 3.87 -11.69 17.60
N LYS A 307 3.32 -12.75 18.23
CA LYS A 307 4.04 -13.98 18.58
C LYS A 307 3.98 -15.05 17.49
N ASN A 308 2.91 -15.09 16.70
CA ASN A 308 2.60 -16.23 15.83
C ASN A 308 2.55 -15.88 14.34
N PHE A 309 2.83 -14.63 13.96
CA PHE A 309 2.83 -14.21 12.56
C PHE A 309 3.76 -15.08 11.71
N GLY A 310 3.38 -15.24 10.44
CA GLY A 310 4.14 -15.97 9.44
C GLY A 310 3.24 -16.30 8.27
N PHE A 311 3.83 -16.55 7.10
CA PHE A 311 3.07 -16.75 5.87
C PHE A 311 2.68 -18.19 5.58
N GLU A 312 3.21 -19.17 6.30
CA GLU A 312 2.90 -20.58 6.05
C GLU A 312 1.66 -21.03 6.84
N VAL A 313 0.70 -21.62 6.15
CA VAL A 313 -0.46 -22.30 6.74
C VAL A 313 -0.72 -23.63 6.04
N HIS A 314 -1.38 -24.56 6.73
CA HIS A 314 -1.61 -25.91 6.22
C HIS A 314 -2.57 -25.95 5.01
N GLU A 315 -3.59 -25.10 5.00
CA GLU A 315 -4.64 -25.08 3.97
C GLU A 315 -5.10 -23.65 3.70
N TYR A 316 -5.67 -23.43 2.51
CA TYR A 316 -6.22 -22.13 2.07
C TYR A 316 -5.21 -20.98 2.15
N GLN A 317 -4.00 -21.23 1.65
CA GLN A 317 -2.85 -20.33 1.74
C GLN A 317 -3.15 -18.94 1.16
N SER A 318 -3.67 -18.86 -0.06
CA SER A 318 -3.95 -17.59 -0.76
C SER A 318 -5.08 -16.81 -0.06
N TYR A 319 -6.08 -17.51 0.46
CA TYR A 319 -7.14 -16.91 1.29
C TYR A 319 -6.56 -16.31 2.58
N TYR A 320 -5.58 -16.97 3.20
CA TYR A 320 -4.89 -16.42 4.36
C TYR A 320 -4.11 -15.15 4.03
N TYR A 321 -3.39 -15.11 2.89
CA TYR A 321 -2.73 -13.89 2.42
C TYR A 321 -3.73 -12.74 2.33
N TYR A 322 -4.84 -12.93 1.62
CA TYR A 322 -5.86 -11.89 1.49
C TYR A 322 -6.51 -11.50 2.84
N SER A 323 -6.62 -12.44 3.78
CA SER A 323 -7.11 -12.14 5.13
C SER A 323 -6.11 -11.34 5.96
N ILE A 324 -4.80 -11.54 5.78
CA ILE A 324 -3.75 -10.68 6.38
C ILE A 324 -3.80 -9.28 5.77
N GLU A 325 -3.92 -9.16 4.45
CA GLU A 325 -4.06 -7.84 3.80
C GLU A 325 -5.26 -7.07 4.37
N ARG A 326 -6.41 -7.73 4.52
CA ARG A 326 -7.60 -7.12 5.13
C ARG A 326 -7.34 -6.69 6.58
N PHE A 327 -6.81 -7.58 7.40
CA PHE A 327 -6.51 -7.28 8.80
C PHE A 327 -5.57 -6.09 8.92
N ARG A 328 -4.44 -6.11 8.18
CA ARG A 328 -3.43 -5.04 8.22
C ARG A 328 -3.96 -3.73 7.66
N SER A 329 -4.74 -3.75 6.58
CA SER A 329 -5.35 -2.56 6.01
C SER A 329 -6.34 -1.89 6.98
N PHE A 330 -7.16 -2.66 7.72
CA PHE A 330 -8.02 -2.09 8.76
C PHE A 330 -7.25 -1.64 10.00
N GLN A 331 -6.18 -2.33 10.36
CA GLN A 331 -5.27 -1.89 11.42
C GLN A 331 -4.67 -0.53 11.08
N GLU A 332 -4.04 -0.40 9.91
CA GLU A 332 -3.45 0.86 9.43
C GLU A 332 -4.47 1.99 9.39
N TYR A 333 -5.69 1.70 8.89
CA TYR A 333 -6.79 2.67 8.88
C TYR A 333 -7.16 3.15 10.29
N LEU A 334 -7.35 2.23 11.24
CA LEU A 334 -7.77 2.55 12.60
C LEU A 334 -6.65 3.16 13.46
N ASP A 335 -5.40 2.80 13.17
CA ASP A 335 -4.23 3.36 13.85
C ASP A 335 -3.88 4.75 13.25
N GLY A 336 -4.35 5.06 12.04
CA GLY A 336 -4.02 6.29 11.30
C GLY A 336 -2.63 6.28 10.68
N GLU A 337 -1.99 5.12 10.63
CA GLU A 337 -0.62 4.92 10.18
C GLU A 337 -0.60 3.97 8.98
N VAL A 338 -0.44 4.52 7.78
CA VAL A 338 -0.18 3.72 6.58
C VAL A 338 1.33 3.70 6.34
N VAL A 339 1.93 2.52 6.47
CA VAL A 339 3.30 2.26 6.02
C VAL A 339 3.23 1.98 4.52
N GLU A 340 4.04 2.68 3.72
CA GLU A 340 4.03 2.56 2.26
C GLU A 340 4.51 1.17 1.82
N ASP A 341 5.55 0.67 2.47
CA ASP A 341 6.30 -0.55 2.13
C ASP A 341 6.41 -1.52 3.32
N PRO A 342 5.29 -1.94 3.94
CA PRO A 342 5.37 -2.69 5.18
C PRO A 342 6.06 -4.05 4.99
N GLU A 343 6.83 -4.47 5.99
CA GLU A 343 7.61 -5.71 5.96
C GLU A 343 6.73 -6.93 5.64
N TRP A 344 5.53 -7.01 6.25
CA TRP A 344 4.59 -8.09 6.00
C TRP A 344 4.19 -8.17 4.51
N TYR A 345 3.94 -7.03 3.86
CA TYR A 345 3.54 -7.01 2.45
C TYR A 345 4.71 -7.46 1.57
N ASN A 346 5.90 -6.95 1.86
CA ASN A 346 7.14 -7.29 1.16
C ASN A 346 7.49 -8.78 1.26
N GLU A 347 7.39 -9.38 2.44
CA GLU A 347 7.58 -10.82 2.61
C GLU A 347 6.53 -11.62 1.83
N GLY A 348 5.26 -11.21 1.91
CA GLY A 348 4.18 -11.86 1.17
C GLY A 348 4.37 -11.77 -0.35
N PHE A 349 4.80 -10.61 -0.88
CA PHE A 349 5.12 -10.46 -2.29
C PHE A 349 6.26 -11.39 -2.71
N LYS A 350 7.37 -11.44 -1.97
CA LYS A 350 8.50 -12.31 -2.27
C LYS A 350 8.06 -13.78 -2.39
N ARG A 351 7.30 -14.26 -1.41
CA ARG A 351 6.76 -15.63 -1.42
C ARG A 351 5.79 -15.89 -2.57
N LEU A 352 4.88 -14.96 -2.86
CA LEU A 352 3.95 -15.11 -4.00
C LEU A 352 4.69 -15.13 -5.33
N LYS A 353 5.71 -14.27 -5.50
CA LYS A 353 6.57 -14.27 -6.69
C LYS A 353 7.31 -15.58 -6.86
N GLU A 354 7.87 -16.12 -5.79
CA GLU A 354 8.59 -17.40 -5.79
C GLU A 354 7.69 -18.61 -6.09
N THR A 355 6.44 -18.56 -5.64
CA THR A 355 5.48 -19.67 -5.76
C THR A 355 4.53 -19.57 -6.96
N GLN A 356 4.60 -18.49 -7.73
CA GLN A 356 3.77 -18.31 -8.92
C GLN A 356 4.14 -19.33 -10.01
N SER A 357 3.14 -20.01 -10.56
CA SER A 357 3.36 -20.99 -11.64
C SER A 357 3.90 -20.34 -12.92
N ALA A 358 4.38 -21.17 -13.85
CA ALA A 358 4.81 -20.71 -15.17
C ALA A 358 3.69 -19.99 -15.93
N GLU A 359 2.44 -20.42 -15.74
CA GLU A 359 1.23 -19.82 -16.32
C GLU A 359 0.73 -18.58 -15.59
N GLY A 360 1.27 -18.27 -14.39
CA GLY A 360 0.87 -17.11 -13.59
C GLY A 360 -0.06 -17.41 -12.43
N SER A 361 -0.42 -18.68 -12.22
CA SER A 361 -1.42 -19.09 -11.24
C SER A 361 -0.82 -19.42 -9.86
N TRP A 362 -1.68 -19.45 -8.85
CA TRP A 362 -1.44 -20.13 -7.58
C TRP A 362 -2.52 -21.18 -7.36
N SER A 363 -2.22 -22.22 -6.58
CA SER A 363 -3.14 -23.30 -6.28
C SER A 363 -3.02 -23.72 -4.83
N ASP A 364 -4.17 -23.88 -4.17
CA ASP A 364 -4.32 -24.41 -2.81
C ASP A 364 -5.73 -25.00 -2.66
N SER A 365 -6.14 -25.30 -1.42
CA SER A 365 -7.47 -25.86 -1.09
C SER A 365 -8.67 -25.01 -1.58
N SER A 366 -8.46 -23.77 -2.00
CA SER A 366 -9.48 -22.90 -2.61
C SER A 366 -9.73 -23.21 -4.10
N GLY A 367 -8.88 -24.02 -4.72
CA GLY A 367 -8.84 -24.24 -6.17
C GLY A 367 -8.09 -23.12 -6.91
N GLN A 368 -7.55 -23.44 -8.08
CA GLN A 368 -6.59 -22.59 -8.80
C GLN A 368 -7.12 -21.19 -9.15
N ALA A 369 -8.38 -21.09 -9.58
CA ALA A 369 -8.99 -19.81 -9.93
C ALA A 369 -9.15 -18.89 -8.71
N CYS A 370 -9.73 -19.40 -7.62
CA CYS A 370 -9.93 -18.62 -6.39
C CYS A 370 -8.60 -18.31 -5.68
N ALA A 371 -7.68 -19.27 -5.63
CA ALA A 371 -6.33 -19.07 -5.08
C ALA A 371 -5.61 -17.93 -5.83
N THR A 372 -5.63 -17.96 -7.17
CA THR A 372 -5.02 -16.89 -7.97
C THR A 372 -5.70 -15.54 -7.74
N ALA A 373 -7.04 -15.49 -7.68
CA ALA A 373 -7.75 -14.25 -7.41
C ALA A 373 -7.44 -13.68 -6.02
N PHE A 374 -7.38 -14.51 -4.98
CA PHE A 374 -6.98 -14.07 -3.64
C PHE A 374 -5.54 -13.52 -3.60
N SER A 375 -4.60 -14.20 -4.25
CA SER A 375 -3.20 -13.73 -4.35
C SER A 375 -3.10 -12.40 -5.08
N VAL A 376 -3.84 -12.21 -6.17
CA VAL A 376 -3.90 -10.92 -6.89
C VAL A 376 -4.49 -9.82 -6.00
N LEU A 377 -5.58 -10.10 -5.27
CA LEU A 377 -6.19 -9.12 -4.38
C LEU A 377 -5.28 -8.72 -3.21
N PHE A 378 -4.49 -9.67 -2.68
CA PHE A 378 -3.42 -9.38 -1.72
C PHE A 378 -2.36 -8.44 -2.32
N LEU A 379 -1.82 -8.79 -3.49
CA LEU A 379 -0.77 -8.02 -4.15
C LEU A 379 -1.22 -6.60 -4.49
N LEU A 380 -2.49 -6.43 -4.87
CA LEU A 380 -3.09 -5.14 -5.17
C LEU A 380 -3.46 -4.32 -3.93
N ARG A 381 -3.28 -4.87 -2.72
CA ARG A 381 -3.81 -4.31 -1.45
C ARG A 381 -5.27 -3.89 -1.58
N SER A 382 -6.10 -4.83 -2.05
CA SER A 382 -7.47 -4.55 -2.46
C SER A 382 -8.31 -3.90 -1.37
N THR A 383 -8.20 -4.35 -0.11
CA THR A 383 -8.93 -3.77 1.01
C THR A 383 -8.46 -2.34 1.30
N GLN A 384 -7.14 -2.09 1.27
CA GLN A 384 -6.59 -0.74 1.42
C GLN A 384 -7.15 0.22 0.37
N LYS A 385 -7.24 -0.22 -0.89
CA LYS A 385 -7.85 0.57 -1.97
C LYS A 385 -9.32 0.88 -1.71
N SER A 386 -10.09 -0.07 -1.21
CA SER A 386 -11.49 0.16 -0.82
C SER A 386 -11.61 1.20 0.30
N ILE A 387 -10.75 1.11 1.32
CA ILE A 387 -10.73 2.06 2.43
C ILE A 387 -10.41 3.46 1.89
N ALA A 388 -9.37 3.60 1.07
CA ALA A 388 -8.97 4.87 0.47
C ALA A 388 -10.11 5.49 -0.36
N ALA A 389 -10.78 4.69 -1.20
CA ALA A 389 -11.92 5.16 -2.00
C ALA A 389 -13.10 5.63 -1.12
N SER A 390 -13.35 4.98 0.02
CA SER A 390 -14.45 5.32 0.92
C SER A 390 -14.27 6.64 1.68
N LEU A 391 -13.03 7.15 1.77
CA LEU A 391 -12.73 8.43 2.42
C LEU A 391 -13.04 9.64 1.53
N GLY A 392 -13.46 9.40 0.28
CA GLY A 392 -13.79 10.42 -0.71
C GLY A 392 -12.56 10.99 -1.40
N GLU A 393 -12.74 11.43 -2.64
CA GLU A 393 -11.78 12.24 -3.38
C GLU A 393 -11.58 13.61 -2.69
N GLY A 394 -10.81 13.62 -1.60
CA GLY A 394 -10.14 14.81 -1.08
C GLY A 394 -8.99 15.19 -2.01
N THR A 395 -9.29 15.39 -3.28
CA THR A 395 -8.33 15.71 -4.33
C THR A 395 -7.97 17.18 -4.19
N LEU A 396 -6.79 17.48 -3.65
CA LEU A 396 -6.15 18.74 -3.97
C LEU A 396 -5.88 18.74 -5.48
N VAL A 397 -6.02 19.91 -6.12
CA VAL A 397 -5.67 20.11 -7.52
C VAL A 397 -4.28 19.50 -7.78
N GLY A 398 -4.22 18.42 -8.56
CA GLY A 398 -3.00 17.64 -8.81
C GLY A 398 -3.05 16.15 -8.45
N GLY A 399 -4.19 15.62 -7.96
CA GLY A 399 -4.35 14.17 -7.79
C GLY A 399 -3.60 13.57 -6.60
N ARG A 400 -3.21 14.38 -5.62
CA ARG A 400 -2.55 13.93 -4.38
C ARG A 400 -3.42 14.32 -3.18
N GLY A 401 -3.62 13.37 -2.27
CA GLY A 401 -4.48 13.51 -1.09
C GLY A 401 -4.01 14.60 -0.12
N LEU A 402 -4.76 14.77 0.97
CA LEU A 402 -4.43 15.75 2.00
C LEU A 402 -3.20 15.31 2.83
N PRO A 403 -2.28 16.24 3.16
CA PRO A 403 -1.15 15.96 4.06
C PRO A 403 -1.63 15.46 5.44
N ARG A 404 -0.82 14.60 6.07
CA ARG A 404 -1.11 14.01 7.40
C ARG A 404 -1.21 15.06 8.52
N ASP A 405 -0.51 16.19 8.37
CA ASP A 405 -0.53 17.31 9.32
C ASP A 405 -1.27 18.53 8.73
N LEU A 406 -2.56 18.63 9.08
CA LEU A 406 -3.42 19.74 8.65
C LEU A 406 -3.19 21.03 9.46
N SER A 407 -2.46 20.99 10.58
CA SER A 407 -2.20 22.18 11.42
C SER A 407 -1.37 23.25 10.70
N LYS A 408 -0.65 22.83 9.65
CA LYS A 408 0.15 23.69 8.79
C LYS A 408 -0.61 24.19 7.57
N VAL A 409 -1.84 23.75 7.29
CA VAL A 409 -2.56 24.15 6.07
C VAL A 409 -3.24 25.52 6.24
N LYS A 410 -2.89 26.50 5.40
CA LYS A 410 -3.48 27.85 5.34
C LYS A 410 -4.14 28.12 4.00
N LEU A 411 -5.20 28.93 4.01
CA LEU A 411 -5.88 29.38 2.80
C LEU A 411 -5.19 30.64 2.24
N ARG A 412 -4.63 30.56 1.03
CA ARG A 412 -4.14 31.74 0.27
C ARG A 412 -4.79 31.78 -1.11
N GLY A 413 -5.56 32.84 -1.38
CA GLY A 413 -6.19 33.06 -2.68
C GLY A 413 -7.20 31.97 -3.10
N GLY A 414 -7.95 31.41 -2.15
CA GLY A 414 -8.92 30.34 -2.41
C GLY A 414 -8.31 28.95 -2.61
N ARG A 415 -7.02 28.77 -2.32
CA ARG A 415 -6.31 27.49 -2.37
C ARG A 415 -5.83 27.10 -0.98
N LEU A 416 -5.94 25.81 -0.65
CA LEU A 416 -5.30 25.21 0.52
C LEU A 416 -3.80 25.09 0.23
N VAL A 417 -2.96 25.69 1.09
CA VAL A 417 -1.50 25.72 0.97
C VAL A 417 -0.92 25.29 2.31
N VAL A 418 -0.03 24.30 2.33
CA VAL A 418 0.70 23.94 3.56
C VAL A 418 1.75 25.01 3.85
N ASP A 419 1.54 25.76 4.92
CA ASP A 419 2.45 26.71 5.55
C ASP A 419 3.58 25.95 6.26
N GLN A 420 4.54 25.48 5.45
CA GLN A 420 5.88 25.17 5.92
C GLN A 420 6.79 26.39 5.70
N LYS A 421 7.83 26.51 6.51
CA LYS A 421 8.90 27.46 6.22
C LYS A 421 9.50 27.13 4.85
N PRO A 422 9.78 28.14 4.00
CA PRO A 422 10.42 27.86 2.73
C PRO A 422 11.76 27.16 2.95
N THR A 423 12.02 26.08 2.21
CA THR A 423 13.31 25.41 2.16
C THR A 423 14.08 25.96 0.98
N GLU A 424 15.22 26.60 1.26
CA GLU A 424 16.16 27.11 0.25
C GLU A 424 16.86 25.95 -0.48
N VAL A 425 17.30 26.18 -1.71
CA VAL A 425 17.98 25.17 -2.53
C VAL A 425 19.28 24.65 -1.91
N ASP A 426 20.04 25.49 -1.20
CA ASP A 426 21.25 25.04 -0.49
C ASP A 426 20.95 24.01 0.60
N GLN A 427 19.84 24.21 1.31
CA GLN A 427 19.38 23.27 2.34
C GLN A 427 18.88 21.98 1.71
N LEU A 428 18.15 22.07 0.59
CA LEU A 428 17.78 20.90 -0.21
C LEU A 428 19.03 20.12 -0.64
N LEU A 429 20.04 20.78 -1.22
CA LEU A 429 21.26 20.14 -1.66
C LEU A 429 22.02 19.47 -0.50
N GLY A 430 22.05 20.08 0.68
CA GLY A 430 22.58 19.44 1.90
C GLY A 430 21.79 18.19 2.31
N MET A 431 20.46 18.24 2.28
CA MET A 431 19.61 17.08 2.57
C MET A 431 19.83 15.93 1.56
N LEU A 432 20.11 16.27 0.31
CA LEU A 432 20.40 15.30 -0.75
C LEU A 432 21.76 14.61 -0.59
N ASP A 433 22.73 15.26 0.07
CA ASP A 433 24.05 14.70 0.35
C ASP A 433 24.06 13.78 1.59
N GLU A 434 23.24 14.09 2.60
CA GLU A 434 23.33 13.47 3.93
C GLU A 434 22.58 12.14 4.11
N SER A 435 22.02 11.54 3.04
CA SER A 435 21.18 10.33 3.12
C SER A 435 20.06 10.42 4.18
N ASN A 436 19.55 11.63 4.44
CA ASN A 436 18.59 11.90 5.51
C ASN A 436 17.16 11.90 4.92
N SER A 437 16.59 10.70 4.77
CA SER A 437 15.36 10.49 3.98
C SER A 437 14.13 11.22 4.51
N SER A 438 13.95 11.29 5.84
CA SER A 438 12.72 11.83 6.45
C SER A 438 12.45 13.30 6.12
N SER A 439 13.49 14.14 6.06
CA SER A 439 13.35 15.56 5.70
C SER A 439 13.09 15.78 4.20
N LEU A 440 13.57 14.84 3.37
CA LEU A 440 13.32 14.85 1.92
C LEU A 440 11.88 14.40 1.62
N ASP A 441 11.38 13.43 2.39
CA ASP A 441 10.00 12.93 2.30
C ASP A 441 8.97 14.04 2.64
N ASP A 442 9.24 14.83 3.70
CA ASP A 442 8.42 16.00 4.07
C ASP A 442 8.33 17.07 2.95
N LEU A 443 9.38 17.22 2.14
CA LEU A 443 9.47 18.14 1.01
C LEU A 443 8.83 17.58 -0.27
N LEU A 444 8.86 16.26 -0.45
CA LEU A 444 8.14 15.58 -1.52
C LEU A 444 6.63 15.76 -1.37
N ASP A 445 6.15 15.71 -0.12
CA ASP A 445 4.75 15.89 0.27
C ASP A 445 4.26 17.34 0.22
N ASN A 446 5.15 18.33 0.31
CA ASN A 446 4.82 19.76 0.17
C ASN A 446 5.69 20.53 -0.85
N PRO A 447 5.37 20.42 -2.15
CA PRO A 447 6.10 21.10 -3.23
C PRO A 447 6.15 22.63 -3.10
N ALA A 448 5.18 23.24 -2.41
CA ALA A 448 5.07 24.69 -2.28
C ALA A 448 6.16 25.29 -1.36
N ALA A 449 6.71 24.49 -0.44
CA ALA A 449 7.75 24.92 0.49
C ALA A 449 9.11 25.15 -0.18
N LEU A 450 9.36 24.60 -1.38
CA LEU A 450 10.65 24.80 -2.05
C LEU A 450 10.81 26.26 -2.54
N ASP A 451 11.75 27.00 -1.95
CA ASP A 451 12.15 28.33 -2.40
C ASP A 451 13.32 28.23 -3.39
N VAL A 452 13.21 28.95 -4.51
CA VAL A 452 14.24 29.00 -5.55
C VAL A 452 14.71 30.44 -5.83
N HIS A 453 14.40 31.39 -4.95
CA HIS A 453 14.73 32.80 -5.16
C HIS A 453 16.25 33.09 -5.16
N ASN A 454 17.07 32.24 -4.52
CA ASN A 454 18.52 32.42 -4.36
C ASN A 454 19.36 31.29 -4.95
N VAL A 455 18.99 30.75 -6.13
CA VAL A 455 19.78 29.69 -6.78
C VAL A 455 20.89 30.28 -7.63
N ASP A 456 22.15 29.96 -7.33
CA ASP A 456 23.27 30.37 -8.16
C ASP A 456 23.58 29.35 -9.29
N ALA A 457 24.55 29.69 -10.15
CA ALA A 457 24.92 28.82 -11.26
C ALA A 457 25.57 27.49 -10.81
N GLN A 458 26.19 27.44 -9.63
CA GLN A 458 26.77 26.24 -9.05
C GLN A 458 25.67 25.31 -8.52
N ASP A 459 24.67 25.84 -7.83
CA ASP A 459 23.54 25.08 -7.31
C ASP A 459 22.70 24.51 -8.44
N ALA A 460 22.44 25.31 -9.47
CA ALA A 460 21.75 24.84 -10.67
C ALA A 460 22.49 23.67 -11.34
N ARG A 461 23.83 23.76 -11.48
CA ARG A 461 24.64 22.65 -12.01
C ARG A 461 24.54 21.40 -11.13
N ARG A 462 24.50 21.58 -9.82
CA ARG A 462 24.38 20.47 -8.87
C ARG A 462 23.01 19.80 -8.97
N LEU A 463 21.93 20.57 -9.08
CA LEU A 463 20.59 20.05 -9.35
C LEU A 463 20.55 19.27 -10.67
N GLN A 464 21.15 19.78 -11.75
CA GLN A 464 21.26 19.06 -13.03
C GLN A 464 22.01 17.74 -12.89
N GLN A 465 23.02 17.66 -12.02
CA GLN A 465 23.73 16.41 -11.71
C GLN A 465 22.84 15.44 -10.92
N VAL A 466 22.09 15.94 -9.92
CA VAL A 466 21.11 15.13 -9.17
C VAL A 466 20.08 14.53 -10.12
N VAL A 467 19.53 15.29 -11.08
CA VAL A 467 18.60 14.75 -12.08
C VAL A 467 19.18 13.57 -12.86
N LYS A 468 20.51 13.51 -13.06
CA LYS A 468 21.16 12.44 -13.83
C LYS A 468 21.49 11.20 -13.01
N SER A 469 21.89 11.37 -11.74
CA SER A 469 22.49 10.28 -10.96
C SER A 469 21.98 10.14 -9.53
N GLY A 470 21.06 11.00 -9.10
CA GLY A 470 20.47 10.94 -7.75
C GLY A 470 19.43 9.83 -7.60
N PRO A 471 19.05 9.46 -6.36
CA PRO A 471 17.91 8.58 -6.09
C PRO A 471 16.58 9.22 -6.53
N ALA A 472 15.53 8.42 -6.75
CA ALA A 472 14.29 8.88 -7.39
C ALA A 472 13.66 10.11 -6.72
N GLY A 473 13.55 10.11 -5.38
CA GLY A 473 13.06 11.26 -4.62
C GLY A 473 13.89 12.54 -4.84
N ALA A 474 15.22 12.39 -4.85
CA ALA A 474 16.14 13.49 -5.14
C ALA A 474 15.99 14.03 -6.57
N ARG A 475 15.80 13.13 -7.56
CA ARG A 475 15.57 13.52 -8.95
C ARG A 475 14.27 14.31 -9.10
N ILE A 476 13.19 13.88 -8.44
CA ILE A 476 11.91 14.63 -8.43
C ILE A 476 12.14 16.05 -7.90
N MET A 477 12.82 16.19 -6.75
CA MET A 477 13.07 17.50 -6.15
C MET A 477 13.99 18.38 -7.00
N ALA A 478 15.01 17.81 -7.63
CA ALA A 478 15.89 18.54 -8.52
C ALA A 478 15.19 19.00 -9.81
N VAL A 479 14.36 18.14 -10.42
CA VAL A 479 13.50 18.50 -11.55
C VAL A 479 12.55 19.63 -11.17
N ARG A 480 11.92 19.55 -9.99
CA ARG A 480 11.01 20.57 -9.47
C ARG A 480 11.69 21.92 -9.24
N ALA A 481 12.88 21.91 -8.63
CA ALA A 481 13.68 23.12 -8.41
C ALA A 481 14.01 23.81 -9.74
N LEU A 482 14.56 23.06 -10.71
CA LEU A 482 14.90 23.57 -12.04
C LEU A 482 13.67 24.10 -12.80
N ALA A 483 12.52 23.43 -12.67
CA ALA A 483 11.27 23.87 -13.27
C ALA A 483 10.74 25.19 -12.67
N LYS A 484 10.90 25.39 -11.35
CA LYS A 484 10.47 26.62 -10.68
C LYS A 484 11.31 27.85 -11.06
N LEU A 485 12.57 27.66 -11.46
CA LEU A 485 13.41 28.74 -12.00
C LEU A 485 12.83 29.34 -13.28
N ARG A 486 12.02 28.56 -14.02
CA ARG A 486 11.39 28.98 -15.30
C ARG A 486 12.39 29.49 -16.33
N ASP A 487 13.63 29.01 -16.25
CA ASP A 487 14.67 29.29 -17.21
C ASP A 487 14.69 28.22 -18.30
N ILE A 488 14.67 28.67 -19.55
CA ILE A 488 14.69 27.79 -20.71
C ILE A 488 16.01 27.03 -20.87
N ASP A 489 17.10 27.53 -20.28
CA ASP A 489 18.40 26.87 -20.34
C ASP A 489 18.41 25.53 -19.57
N TYR A 490 17.41 25.29 -18.71
CA TYR A 490 17.20 24.00 -18.04
C TYR A 490 16.26 23.06 -18.79
N ALA A 491 15.63 23.50 -19.88
CA ALA A 491 14.75 22.65 -20.69
C ALA A 491 15.44 21.35 -21.16
N PRO A 492 16.73 21.33 -21.59
CA PRO A 492 17.43 20.08 -21.90
C PRO A 492 17.44 19.07 -20.76
N THR A 493 17.62 19.54 -19.52
CA THR A 493 17.62 18.68 -18.33
C THR A 493 16.22 18.13 -18.03
N LEU A 494 15.18 18.94 -18.19
CA LEU A 494 13.80 18.49 -18.02
C LEU A 494 13.37 17.52 -19.13
N ILE A 495 13.81 17.73 -20.37
CA ILE A 495 13.60 16.80 -21.49
C ILE A 495 14.31 15.47 -21.22
N TYR A 496 15.54 15.52 -20.71
CA TYR A 496 16.23 14.31 -20.26
C TYR A 496 15.44 13.59 -19.18
N ALA A 497 14.89 14.31 -18.19
CA ALA A 497 14.08 13.72 -17.11
C ALA A 497 12.77 13.06 -17.59
N LEU A 498 12.26 13.39 -18.79
CA LEU A 498 11.15 12.64 -19.39
C LEU A 498 11.54 11.19 -19.78
N THR A 499 12.83 10.88 -19.83
CA THR A 499 13.34 9.52 -20.11
C THR A 499 13.56 8.69 -18.84
N ASP A 500 13.28 9.25 -17.67
CA ASP A 500 13.52 8.61 -16.37
C ASP A 500 12.75 7.29 -16.24
N PRO A 501 13.36 6.24 -15.63
CA PRO A 501 12.66 4.99 -15.34
C PRO A 501 11.53 5.14 -14.31
N ASP A 502 11.58 6.14 -13.42
CA ASP A 502 10.50 6.43 -12.48
C ASP A 502 9.46 7.36 -13.11
N LYS A 503 8.23 6.86 -13.29
CA LYS A 503 7.13 7.63 -13.89
C LYS A 503 6.80 8.93 -13.12
N ARG A 504 7.11 9.01 -11.82
CA ARG A 504 6.92 10.23 -11.02
C ARG A 504 7.85 11.36 -11.46
N VAL A 505 9.11 11.04 -11.78
CA VAL A 505 10.08 11.99 -12.33
C VAL A 505 9.61 12.47 -13.70
N VAL A 506 9.10 11.56 -14.55
CA VAL A 506 8.56 11.91 -15.87
C VAL A 506 7.37 12.87 -15.77
N ARG A 507 6.44 12.63 -14.83
CA ARG A 507 5.30 13.53 -14.59
C ARG A 507 5.76 14.91 -14.10
N GLU A 508 6.69 14.95 -13.16
CA GLU A 508 7.26 16.21 -12.66
C GLU A 508 7.97 16.99 -13.77
N ALA A 509 8.73 16.30 -14.63
CA ALA A 509 9.43 16.89 -15.76
C ALA A 509 8.47 17.41 -16.84
N ARG A 510 7.41 16.66 -17.14
CA ARG A 510 6.31 17.10 -18.04
C ARG A 510 5.70 18.40 -17.55
N ASP A 511 5.32 18.46 -16.28
CA ASP A 511 4.67 19.64 -15.72
C ASP A 511 5.65 20.82 -15.60
N GLY A 512 6.92 20.53 -15.32
CA GLY A 512 8.00 21.51 -15.40
C GLY A 512 8.19 22.09 -16.81
N LEU A 513 8.16 21.24 -17.85
CA LEU A 513 8.26 21.69 -19.25
C LEU A 513 7.07 22.54 -19.66
N ARG A 514 5.85 22.24 -19.20
CA ARG A 514 4.66 23.11 -19.42
C ARG A 514 4.87 24.50 -18.82
N SER A 515 5.46 24.56 -17.62
CA SER A 515 5.81 25.81 -16.94
C SER A 515 6.90 26.60 -17.68
N VAL A 516 8.03 25.95 -18.01
CA VAL A 516 9.18 26.58 -18.69
C VAL A 516 8.81 27.06 -20.10
N SER A 517 8.08 26.25 -20.86
CA SER A 517 7.66 26.57 -22.22
C SER A 517 6.51 27.56 -22.31
N ARG A 518 5.79 27.80 -21.19
CA ARG A 518 4.50 28.50 -21.14
C ARG A 518 3.42 27.86 -22.05
N ASN A 519 3.62 26.61 -22.49
CA ASN A 519 2.63 25.81 -23.18
C ASN A 519 1.91 24.92 -22.16
N PHE A 520 0.78 25.41 -21.64
CA PHE A 520 0.03 24.71 -20.59
C PHE A 520 -0.69 23.45 -21.07
N GLU A 521 -0.96 23.27 -22.37
CA GLU A 521 -1.44 21.99 -22.90
C GLU A 521 -0.30 20.96 -22.95
N GLY A 522 0.93 21.43 -23.23
CA GLY A 522 2.12 20.59 -23.32
C GLY A 522 2.07 19.59 -24.48
N TYR A 523 2.94 18.58 -24.43
CA TYR A 523 2.98 17.49 -25.42
C TYR A 523 2.77 16.10 -24.78
N GLY A 524 2.20 16.06 -23.57
CA GLY A 524 2.06 14.85 -22.78
C GLY A 524 3.37 14.45 -22.06
N PRO A 525 3.45 13.21 -21.53
CA PRO A 525 2.45 12.14 -21.65
C PRO A 525 1.30 12.25 -20.61
N PRO A 526 0.17 11.52 -20.75
CA PRO A 526 -0.90 11.48 -19.73
C PRO A 526 -0.39 10.88 -18.40
N ASP A 527 -1.16 10.95 -17.31
CA ASP A 527 -0.66 10.46 -16.00
C ASP A 527 -0.38 8.95 -15.99
N ASN A 528 -1.24 8.15 -16.62
CA ASN A 528 -1.09 6.68 -16.72
C ASN A 528 -0.49 6.25 -18.06
N PHE A 529 0.62 6.90 -18.44
CA PHE A 529 1.19 6.71 -19.77
C PHE A 529 1.88 5.36 -19.98
N GLU A 530 1.86 4.95 -21.25
CA GLU A 530 2.68 3.87 -21.80
C GLU A 530 4.01 4.40 -22.37
N ASP A 531 5.01 3.53 -22.50
CA ASP A 531 6.35 3.89 -22.96
C ASP A 531 6.38 4.45 -24.39
N ALA A 532 5.41 4.09 -25.22
CA ALA A 532 5.26 4.67 -26.56
C ALA A 532 4.85 6.15 -26.48
N GLU A 533 3.91 6.49 -25.60
CA GLU A 533 3.44 7.86 -25.41
C GLU A 533 4.53 8.75 -24.80
N ARG A 534 5.31 8.20 -23.86
CA ARG A 534 6.51 8.87 -23.32
C ARG A 534 7.50 9.23 -24.42
N ARG A 535 7.82 8.29 -25.32
CA ARG A 535 8.76 8.54 -26.43
C ARG A 535 8.26 9.63 -27.36
N VAL A 536 6.97 9.60 -27.73
CA VAL A 536 6.35 10.64 -28.55
C VAL A 536 6.43 12.00 -27.87
N ALA A 537 6.18 12.08 -26.55
CA ALA A 537 6.30 13.32 -25.80
C ALA A 537 7.74 13.85 -25.81
N VAL A 538 8.74 12.99 -25.56
CA VAL A 538 10.17 13.35 -25.61
C VAL A 538 10.54 13.94 -26.98
N ASP A 539 10.14 13.29 -28.07
CA ASP A 539 10.46 13.76 -29.42
C ASP A 539 9.83 15.12 -29.73
N ARG A 540 8.58 15.32 -29.32
CA ARG A 540 7.89 16.61 -29.47
C ARG A 540 8.54 17.72 -28.65
N TRP A 541 8.96 17.43 -27.43
CA TRP A 541 9.68 18.40 -26.60
C TRP A 541 11.08 18.73 -27.14
N LYS A 542 11.80 17.74 -27.72
CA LYS A 542 13.07 17.98 -28.43
C LYS A 542 12.88 18.89 -29.64
N GLN A 543 11.86 18.63 -30.46
CA GLN A 543 11.51 19.46 -31.61
C GLN A 543 11.15 20.88 -31.18
N TRP A 544 10.30 21.01 -30.16
CA TRP A 544 9.97 22.31 -29.58
C TRP A 544 11.23 23.06 -29.12
N TYR A 545 12.14 22.42 -28.39
CA TYR A 545 13.36 23.06 -27.92
C TYR A 545 14.22 23.60 -29.08
N GLN A 546 14.34 22.85 -30.18
CA GLN A 546 15.02 23.31 -31.40
C GLN A 546 14.34 24.53 -32.04
N THR A 547 13.01 24.67 -31.94
CA THR A 547 12.33 25.87 -32.44
C THR A 547 12.66 27.12 -31.62
N VAL A 548 12.94 26.96 -30.32
CA VAL A 548 13.25 28.09 -29.42
C VAL A 548 14.75 28.36 -29.32
N ARG A 549 15.58 27.34 -29.55
CA ARG A 549 17.06 27.42 -29.62
C ARG A 549 17.57 26.77 -30.93
N PRO A 550 17.42 27.43 -32.10
CA PRO A 550 17.81 26.85 -33.39
C PRO A 550 19.29 26.49 -33.51
N GLU A 551 20.16 27.22 -32.80
CA GLU A 551 21.61 27.02 -32.78
C GLU A 551 22.07 25.98 -31.74
N ALA A 552 21.16 25.41 -30.94
CA ALA A 552 21.53 24.41 -29.95
C ALA A 552 21.83 23.05 -30.62
N PRO A 553 22.82 22.30 -30.12
CA PRO A 553 23.09 20.95 -30.63
C PRO A 553 21.87 20.04 -30.40
N PRO A 554 21.66 19.00 -31.24
CA PRO A 554 20.60 18.02 -31.03
C PRO A 554 20.70 17.39 -29.64
N LEU A 555 19.56 17.33 -28.94
CA LEU A 555 19.50 16.71 -27.62
C LEU A 555 19.53 15.16 -27.75
N PRO A 556 20.35 14.47 -26.95
CA PRO A 556 20.50 13.01 -26.98
C PRO A 556 19.19 12.30 -26.68
#